data_AF-A0A2G4HAE1-F1
#
_entry.id   AF-A0A2G4HAE1-F1
#
_cell.length_a   1.000
_cell.length_b   1.000
_cell.length_c   1.000
_cell.angle_alpha   90.00
_cell.angle_beta   90.00
_cell.angle_gamma   90.00
#
_symmetry.space_group_name_H-M   'P 1'
#
loop_
_entity.id
_entity.type
_entity.pdbx_description
1 polymer ?
#
loop_
_entity_poly.entity_id
_entity_poly.type
_entity_poly.pdbx_seq_one_letter_code
_entity_poly.pdbx_strand_id
1 'polypeptide(L)'
;MKFIISIIISTAAVILTAYLLPKDMVHVENLTTAILIAVVLAFLNTVVKPILIILTIPVTVVTLGLFLLVINAGIILLADYFIDGFWVKGFWAALIFSFILSLINSLFGNGNRVQKKQNDFN
;
A
#
# COMPACT_ATOMS: atom_id res chain seq x y z
N MET A 1 19.17 2.32 -2.60
CA MET A 1 19.03 2.35 -1.12
C MET A 1 17.68 2.92 -0.67
N LYS A 2 17.23 4.08 -1.17
CA LYS A 2 15.93 4.68 -0.78
C LYS A 2 14.68 3.88 -1.18
N PHE A 3 14.73 3.12 -2.28
CA PHE A 3 13.62 2.29 -2.76
C PHE A 3 13.35 1.07 -1.85
N ILE A 4 14.40 0.38 -1.43
CA ILE A 4 14.30 -0.81 -0.56
C ILE A 4 13.77 -0.43 0.83
N ILE A 5 14.25 0.69 1.40
CA ILE A 5 13.75 1.21 2.69
C ILE A 5 12.27 1.60 2.58
N SER A 6 11.85 2.20 1.46
CA SER A 6 10.43 2.52 1.22
C SER A 6 9.56 1.27 1.09
N ILE A 7 10.08 0.19 0.51
CA ILE A 7 9.38 -1.10 0.45
C ILE A 7 9.23 -1.69 1.85
N ILE A 8 10.30 -1.72 2.65
CA ILE A 8 10.27 -2.26 4.02
C ILE A 8 9.29 -1.46 4.91
N ILE A 9 9.29 -0.12 4.80
CA ILE A 9 8.34 0.73 5.54
C ILE A 9 6.91 0.50 5.06
N SER A 10 6.68 0.37 3.75
CA SER A 10 5.33 0.10 3.20
C SER A 10 4.83 -1.28 3.63
N THR A 11 5.71 -2.27 3.65
CA THR A 11 5.44 -3.62 4.13
C THR A 11 5.12 -3.64 5.63
N ALA A 12 5.92 -2.94 6.44
CA ALA A 12 5.64 -2.79 7.87
C ALA A 12 4.31 -2.06 8.12
N ALA A 13 4.02 -1.04 7.32
CA ALA A 13 2.75 -0.31 7.36
C ALA A 13 1.56 -1.20 7.00
N VAL A 14 1.68 -2.10 6.02
CA VAL A 14 0.65 -3.11 5.70
C VAL A 14 0.39 -4.01 6.91
N ILE A 15 1.45 -4.55 7.51
CA ILE A 15 1.34 -5.43 8.68
C ILE A 15 0.69 -4.67 9.85
N LEU A 16 1.15 -3.45 10.11
CA LEU A 16 0.60 -2.60 11.17
C LEU A 16 -0.87 -2.26 10.92
N THR A 17 -1.25 -1.95 9.68
CA THR A 17 -2.63 -1.63 9.29
C THR A 17 -3.54 -2.85 9.46
N ALA A 18 -3.05 -4.06 9.13
CA ALA A 18 -3.78 -5.30 9.37
C ALA A 18 -4.04 -5.54 10.87
N TYR A 19 -3.11 -5.15 11.74
CA TYR A 19 -3.30 -5.23 13.20
C TYR A 19 -4.18 -4.12 13.79
N LEU A 20 -4.21 -2.94 13.17
CA LEU A 20 -5.01 -1.79 13.62
C LEU A 20 -6.50 -1.91 13.23
N LEU A 21 -6.81 -2.70 12.21
CA LEU A 21 -8.19 -2.89 11.75
C LEU A 21 -8.92 -3.96 12.57
N PRO A 22 -10.24 -3.82 12.76
CA PRO A 22 -11.05 -4.88 13.35
C PRO A 22 -10.89 -6.19 12.57
N LYS A 23 -10.77 -7.30 13.30
CA LYS A 23 -10.60 -8.65 12.71
C LYS A 23 -11.75 -9.04 11.76
N ASP A 24 -12.91 -8.40 11.91
CA ASP A 24 -14.07 -8.61 11.05
C ASP A 24 -13.91 -7.99 9.65
N MET A 25 -12.93 -7.10 9.46
CA MET A 25 -12.66 -6.41 8.20
C MET A 25 -11.43 -6.96 7.48
N VAL A 26 -10.39 -7.31 8.24
CA VAL A 26 -9.15 -7.89 7.71
C VAL A 26 -8.68 -9.01 8.63
N HIS A 27 -8.42 -10.18 8.04
CA HIS A 27 -7.92 -11.33 8.76
C HIS A 27 -6.57 -11.76 8.21
N VAL A 28 -5.63 -12.04 9.12
CA VAL A 28 -4.33 -12.63 8.83
C VAL A 28 -4.15 -13.80 9.80
N GLU A 29 -4.03 -15.01 9.26
CA GLU A 29 -4.05 -16.23 10.05
C GLU A 29 -2.83 -16.37 10.98
N ASN A 30 -1.62 -16.16 10.46
CA ASN A 30 -0.38 -16.30 11.22
C ASN A 30 0.76 -15.40 10.69
N LEU A 31 1.89 -15.39 11.39
CA LEU A 31 3.06 -14.59 11.02
C LEU A 31 3.63 -14.97 9.64
N THR A 32 3.57 -16.25 9.28
CA THR A 32 4.01 -16.74 7.97
C THR A 32 3.16 -16.13 6.85
N THR A 33 1.84 -16.09 7.02
CA THR A 33 0.91 -15.43 6.09
C THR A 33 1.22 -13.93 6.01
N ALA A 34 1.52 -13.26 7.12
CA ALA A 34 1.90 -11.84 7.10
C ALA A 34 3.16 -11.57 6.24
N ILE A 35 4.16 -12.44 6.33
CA ILE A 35 5.38 -12.37 5.51
C ILE A 35 5.04 -12.66 4.03
N LEU A 36 4.16 -13.61 3.76
CA LEU A 36 3.73 -13.92 2.39
C LEU A 36 2.97 -12.73 1.76
N ILE A 37 2.05 -12.11 2.52
CA ILE A 37 1.33 -10.88 2.13
C ILE A 37 2.30 -9.78 1.79
N ALA A 38 3.29 -9.55 2.63
CA ALA A 38 4.34 -8.57 2.41
C ALA A 38 5.07 -8.76 1.07
N VAL A 39 5.46 -10.00 0.76
CA VAL A 39 6.19 -10.34 -0.48
C VAL A 39 5.30 -10.17 -1.71
N VAL A 40 4.06 -10.69 -1.67
CA VAL A 40 3.11 -10.58 -2.79
C VAL A 40 2.73 -9.13 -3.02
N LEU A 41 2.43 -8.36 -1.98
CA LEU A 41 2.13 -6.94 -2.14
C LEU A 41 3.31 -6.15 -2.66
N ALA A 42 4.55 -6.45 -2.26
CA ALA A 42 5.73 -5.83 -2.84
C ALA A 42 5.84 -6.12 -4.35
N PHE A 43 5.57 -7.37 -4.75
CA PHE A 43 5.53 -7.77 -6.16
C PHE A 43 4.42 -7.05 -6.94
N LEU A 44 3.18 -7.07 -6.45
CA LEU A 44 2.03 -6.42 -7.08
C LEU A 44 2.25 -4.90 -7.19
N ASN A 45 2.82 -4.26 -6.16
CA ASN A 45 3.16 -2.83 -6.19
C ASN A 45 4.26 -2.50 -7.20
N THR A 46 5.13 -3.45 -7.53
CA THR A 46 6.22 -3.23 -8.49
C THR A 46 5.78 -3.47 -9.92
N VAL A 47 4.91 -4.46 -10.14
CA VAL A 47 4.51 -4.90 -11.49
C VAL A 47 3.12 -4.40 -11.87
N VAL A 48 2.12 -4.65 -11.04
CA VAL A 48 0.71 -4.39 -11.36
C VAL A 48 0.36 -2.90 -11.19
N LYS A 49 0.88 -2.27 -10.14
CA LYS A 49 0.58 -0.86 -9.85
C LYS A 49 0.98 0.11 -10.98
N PRO A 50 2.17 0.05 -11.59
CA PRO A 50 2.52 0.93 -12.70
C PRO A 50 1.57 0.77 -13.89
N ILE A 51 1.18 -0.47 -14.21
CA ILE A 51 0.26 -0.79 -15.30
C ILE A 51 -1.11 -0.16 -15.02
N LEU A 52 -1.64 -0.35 -13.80
CA LEU A 52 -2.91 0.27 -13.38
C LEU A 52 -2.85 1.79 -13.45
N ILE A 53 -1.77 2.41 -12.96
CA ILE A 53 -1.60 3.86 -12.99
C ILE A 53 -1.62 4.37 -14.43
N ILE A 54 -0.89 3.72 -15.36
CA ILE A 54 -0.82 4.12 -16.76
C ILE A 54 -2.21 4.05 -17.40
N LEU A 55 -2.95 2.97 -17.14
CA LEU A 55 -4.30 2.79 -17.67
C LEU A 55 -5.27 3.84 -17.10
N THR A 56 -5.07 4.24 -15.84
CA THR A 56 -6.01 5.12 -15.14
C THR A 56 -5.59 6.57 -15.14
N ILE A 57 -4.50 6.97 -15.81
CA ILE A 57 -4.01 8.37 -15.88
C ILE A 57 -5.13 9.39 -16.06
N PRO A 58 -6.02 9.29 -17.08
CA PRO A 58 -7.05 10.31 -17.30
C PRO A 58 -7.99 10.44 -16.10
N VAL A 59 -8.42 9.31 -15.52
CA VAL A 59 -9.28 9.28 -14.33
C VAL A 59 -8.53 9.78 -13.10
N THR A 60 -7.27 9.38 -12.92
CA THR A 60 -6.41 9.84 -11.82
C THR A 60 -6.23 11.35 -11.86
N VAL A 61 -6.05 11.94 -13.05
CA VAL A 61 -5.94 13.41 -13.21
C VAL A 61 -7.27 14.09 -12.91
N VAL A 62 -8.39 13.59 -13.47
CA VAL A 62 -9.74 14.14 -13.24
C VAL A 62 -10.13 14.08 -11.76
N THR A 63 -9.72 13.02 -11.06
CA THR A 63 -9.98 12.83 -9.62
C THR A 63 -8.92 13.44 -8.71
N LEU A 64 -7.97 14.22 -9.26
CA LEU A 64 -6.87 14.85 -8.52
C LEU A 64 -6.04 13.87 -7.66
N GLY A 65 -5.88 12.64 -8.14
CA GLY A 65 -5.15 11.59 -7.46
C GLY A 65 -5.98 10.74 -6.49
N LEU A 66 -7.26 11.03 -6.27
CA LEU A 66 -8.11 10.23 -5.38
C LEU A 66 -8.25 8.78 -5.88
N PHE A 67 -8.23 8.58 -7.20
CA PHE A 67 -8.27 7.24 -7.79
C PHE A 67 -7.04 6.37 -7.43
N LEU A 68 -5.93 6.97 -6.96
CA LEU A 68 -4.79 6.20 -6.46
C LEU A 68 -5.15 5.35 -5.23
N LEU A 69 -6.10 5.81 -4.39
CA LEU A 69 -6.61 5.01 -3.27
C LEU A 69 -7.33 3.76 -3.79
N VAL A 70 -8.12 3.91 -4.86
CA VAL A 70 -8.83 2.80 -5.52
C VAL A 70 -7.83 1.79 -6.09
N ILE A 71 -6.74 2.25 -6.73
CA ILE A 71 -5.67 1.37 -7.22
C ILE A 71 -5.03 0.60 -6.06
N ASN A 72 -4.68 1.28 -4.97
CA ASN A 72 -4.08 0.64 -3.80
C ASN A 72 -5.03 -0.40 -3.18
N ALA A 73 -6.33 -0.09 -3.07
CA ALA A 73 -7.36 -1.02 -2.61
C ALA A 73 -7.49 -2.23 -3.53
N GLY A 74 -7.46 -2.02 -4.85
CA GLY A 74 -7.49 -3.09 -5.84
C GLY A 74 -6.29 -4.04 -5.72
N ILE A 75 -5.10 -3.52 -5.44
CA ILE A 75 -3.89 -4.34 -5.21
C ILE A 75 -4.04 -5.19 -3.95
N ILE A 76 -4.65 -4.65 -2.88
CA ILE A 76 -4.92 -5.38 -1.65
C ILE A 76 -5.90 -6.53 -1.88
N LEU A 77 -6.98 -6.29 -2.64
CA LEU A 77 -7.93 -7.33 -3.01
C LEU A 77 -7.32 -8.39 -3.94
N LEU A 78 -6.38 -7.99 -4.80
CA LEU A 78 -5.62 -8.96 -5.59
C LEU A 78 -4.75 -9.84 -4.67
N ALA A 79 -4.08 -9.26 -3.67
CA ALA A 79 -3.29 -10.04 -2.72
C ALA A 79 -4.16 -10.99 -1.87
N ASP A 80 -5.35 -10.56 -1.46
CA ASP A 80 -6.38 -11.40 -0.81
C ASP A 80 -6.68 -12.64 -1.66
N TYR A 81 -6.88 -12.46 -2.97
CA TYR A 81 -7.12 -13.59 -3.89
C TYR A 81 -5.94 -14.57 -4.02
N PHE A 82 -4.69 -14.12 -3.86
CA PHE A 82 -3.50 -14.95 -4.07
C PHE A 82 -3.03 -15.69 -2.81
N ILE A 83 -3.50 -15.33 -1.62
CA ILE A 83 -2.93 -15.80 -0.37
C ILE A 83 -4.00 -16.44 0.51
N ASP A 84 -3.89 -17.75 0.66
CA ASP A 84 -4.66 -18.49 1.66
C ASP A 84 -4.27 -18.02 3.07
N GLY A 85 -5.29 -17.67 3.88
CA GLY A 85 -5.12 -17.14 5.23
C GLY A 85 -5.04 -15.61 5.31
N PHE A 86 -5.11 -14.89 4.18
CA PHE A 86 -5.36 -13.45 4.13
C PHE A 86 -6.78 -13.21 3.61
N TRP A 87 -7.59 -12.42 4.31
CA TRP A 87 -8.91 -12.06 3.82
C TRP A 87 -9.26 -10.61 4.09
N VAL A 88 -9.90 -9.96 3.11
CA VAL A 88 -10.38 -8.58 3.22
C VAL A 88 -11.86 -8.51 2.89
N LYS A 89 -12.66 -7.87 3.75
CA LYS A 89 -14.12 -7.76 3.63
C LYS A 89 -14.55 -6.82 2.49
N GLY A 90 -14.35 -7.27 1.25
CA GLY A 90 -14.76 -6.58 0.04
C GLY A 90 -14.07 -5.23 -0.18
N PHE A 91 -14.58 -4.48 -1.16
CA PHE A 91 -13.95 -3.25 -1.64
C PHE A 91 -13.84 -2.14 -0.59
N TRP A 92 -14.87 -1.95 0.24
CA TRP A 92 -14.87 -0.90 1.26
C TRP A 92 -13.82 -1.12 2.35
N ALA A 93 -13.63 -2.37 2.80
CA ALA A 93 -12.56 -2.68 3.74
C ALA A 93 -11.17 -2.45 3.13
N ALA A 94 -10.97 -2.86 1.88
CA ALA A 94 -9.73 -2.61 1.15
C ALA A 94 -9.46 -1.12 0.93
N LEU A 95 -10.51 -0.32 0.69
CA LEU A 95 -10.39 1.12 0.52
C LEU A 95 -9.97 1.81 1.82
N ILE A 96 -10.59 1.46 2.95
CA ILE A 96 -10.20 1.96 4.27
C ILE A 96 -8.77 1.53 4.61
N PHE A 97 -8.41 0.27 4.35
CA PHE A 97 -7.04 -0.22 4.51
C PHE A 97 -6.07 0.62 3.69
N SER A 98 -6.36 0.85 2.40
CA SER A 98 -5.51 1.62 1.51
C SER A 98 -5.33 3.07 1.97
N PHE A 99 -6.37 3.65 2.55
CA PHE A 99 -6.36 5.02 3.07
C PHE A 99 -5.46 5.11 4.31
N ILE A 100 -5.62 4.21 5.27
CA ILE A 100 -4.78 4.13 6.47
C ILE A 100 -3.33 3.87 6.06
N LEU A 101 -3.09 2.92 5.15
CA LEU A 101 -1.76 2.61 4.63
C LEU A 101 -1.12 3.84 3.97
N SER A 102 -1.87 4.59 3.16
CA SER A 102 -1.40 5.82 2.52
C SER A 102 -1.07 6.90 3.55
N LEU A 103 -1.86 7.00 4.62
CA LEU A 103 -1.63 7.95 5.70
C LEU A 103 -0.36 7.61 6.49
N ILE A 104 -0.19 6.34 6.87
CA ILE A 104 1.03 5.83 7.53
C ILE A 104 2.24 6.08 6.63
N ASN A 105 2.17 5.72 5.35
CA ASN A 105 3.26 5.97 4.41
C ASN A 105 3.55 7.47 4.20
N SER A 106 2.55 8.35 4.31
CA SER A 106 2.78 9.80 4.28
C SER A 106 3.54 10.27 5.53
N LEU A 107 3.16 9.80 6.72
CA LEU A 107 3.81 10.18 7.96
C LEU A 107 5.24 9.63 8.07
N PHE A 108 5.46 8.36 7.71
CA PHE A 108 6.75 7.69 7.84
C PHE A 108 7.63 7.80 6.58
N GLY A 109 7.03 7.86 5.39
CA GLY A 109 7.74 7.90 4.11
C GLY A 109 8.12 9.31 3.65
N ASN A 110 7.49 10.37 4.19
CA ASN A 110 7.76 11.75 3.76
C ASN A 110 8.97 12.42 4.44
N GLY A 111 9.69 11.71 5.32
CA GLY A 111 10.95 12.19 5.93
C GLY A 111 12.11 12.42 4.93
N ASN A 112 11.94 12.09 3.64
CA ASN A 112 13.03 12.08 2.66
C ASN A 112 12.94 13.15 1.55
N ARG A 113 11.98 14.09 1.57
CA ARG A 113 11.83 15.12 0.52
C ARG A 113 12.19 16.55 0.93
N VAL A 114 12.33 16.84 2.23
CA VAL A 114 12.70 18.18 2.70
C VAL A 114 14.23 18.41 2.68
N GLN A 115 15.06 17.37 2.78
CA GLN A 115 16.53 17.53 2.88
C GLN A 115 17.26 17.81 1.55
N LYS A 116 16.68 17.51 0.38
CA LYS A 116 17.41 17.73 -0.90
C LYS A 116 17.41 19.19 -1.35
N LYS A 117 16.48 20.03 -0.88
CA LYS A 117 16.42 21.44 -1.31
C LYS A 117 17.35 22.38 -0.52
N GLN A 118 17.98 21.91 0.57
CA GLN A 118 18.89 22.72 1.39
C GLN A 118 20.37 22.52 1.02
N ASN A 119 20.74 21.35 0.48
CA ASN A 119 22.14 21.04 0.15
C ASN A 119 22.59 21.56 -1.22
N ASP A 120 21.67 22.06 -2.05
CA ASP A 120 22.00 22.67 -3.33
C ASP A 120 22.34 24.18 -3.18
N PHE A 121 22.32 24.70 -1.96
CA PHE A 121 22.59 26.12 -1.63
C PHE A 121 23.75 26.32 -0.65
N ASN A 122 24.60 25.31 -0.44
CA ASN A 122 25.74 25.40 0.47
C ASN A 122 27.04 24.93 -0.18
#